data_AF-A0A9Q1JLT2-F1
#
_entry.id   AF-A0A9Q1JLT2-F1
#
_cell.length_a   1.000
_cell.length_b   1.000
_cell.length_c   1.000
_cell.angle_alpha   90.00
_cell.angle_beta   90.00
_cell.angle_gamma   90.00
#
_symmetry.space_group_name_H-M   'P 1'
#
loop_
_entity.id
_entity.type
_entity.pdbx_description
1 polymer ?
#
loop_
_entity_poly.entity_id
_entity_poly.type
_entity_poly.pdbx_seq_one_letter_code
_entity_poly.pdbx_strand_id
1 'polypeptide(L)'
;MLGHEEENCRKKNKVRKEWRVVQTDGAAGRILARQDQQQETHNLQEGFIRPRRPIPRAANQQHTTIQSPLSNVFQALLEEEVEIREARAEDSRPSPMDNIITWNIRGLNSPNKQEDITGFLNKQNVAFKEIIHRHCQTQMQGSQMMQVYEIFKNVRGPLRKLNRDKFADAHEQQGIASRKLELIQEQLQHNPRDRDLMAQEKECRANYMRTAE
;
A
#
# COMPACT_ATOMS: atom_id res chain seq x y z
N MET A 1 28.61 38.36 -37.51
CA MET A 1 28.11 39.02 -36.29
C MET A 1 26.73 38.44 -35.99
N LEU A 2 26.65 37.51 -35.05
CA LEU A 2 25.39 36.94 -34.57
C LEU A 2 25.45 37.05 -33.04
N GLY A 3 24.79 38.09 -32.52
CA GLY A 3 24.67 38.33 -31.08
C GLY A 3 23.56 37.44 -30.52
N HIS A 4 23.90 36.60 -29.55
CA HIS A 4 22.92 35.96 -28.69
C HIS A 4 22.70 36.87 -27.48
N GLU A 5 21.46 37.35 -27.32
CA GLU A 5 21.00 38.10 -26.16
C GLU A 5 20.96 37.15 -24.94
N GLU A 6 21.66 37.51 -23.87
CA GLU A 6 21.68 36.75 -22.63
C GLU A 6 20.36 36.93 -21.86
N GLU A 7 19.65 35.82 -21.67
CA GLU A 7 18.41 35.75 -20.91
C GLU A 7 18.63 36.01 -19.42
N ASN A 8 17.82 36.95 -18.93
CA ASN A 8 17.68 37.40 -17.56
C ASN A 8 17.21 36.27 -16.62
N CYS A 9 18.17 35.55 -16.03
CA CYS A 9 17.89 34.49 -15.06
C CYS A 9 17.48 35.09 -13.70
N ARG A 10 16.17 35.21 -13.46
CA ARG A 10 15.58 35.68 -12.19
C ARG A 10 16.01 34.78 -11.01
N LYS A 11 16.90 35.31 -10.16
CA LYS A 11 17.24 34.75 -8.85
C LYS A 11 15.99 34.70 -7.95
N LYS A 12 15.41 33.52 -7.76
CA LYS A 12 14.41 33.29 -6.70
C LYS A 12 15.13 33.08 -5.37
N ASN A 13 15.02 34.05 -4.47
CA ASN A 13 15.49 33.94 -3.10
C ASN A 13 14.73 32.79 -2.39
N LYS A 14 15.40 31.66 -2.16
CA LYS A 14 14.92 30.59 -1.30
C LYS A 14 15.01 31.07 0.15
N VAL A 15 13.88 31.42 0.74
CA VAL A 15 13.77 31.63 2.19
C VAL A 15 14.01 30.28 2.87
N ARG A 16 15.18 30.15 3.48
CA ARG A 16 15.59 28.98 4.26
C ARG A 16 14.79 28.99 5.56
N LYS A 17 13.81 28.09 5.69
CA LYS A 17 13.09 27.87 6.95
C LYS A 17 14.06 27.20 7.93
N GLU A 18 14.58 27.98 8.86
CA GLU A 18 15.43 27.52 9.95
C GLU A 18 14.52 27.10 11.11
N TRP A 19 14.58 25.82 11.50
CA TRP A 19 13.91 25.32 12.69
C TRP A 19 14.76 25.70 13.89
N ARG A 20 14.28 26.62 14.73
CA ARG A 20 14.90 26.86 16.04
C ARG A 20 14.29 25.91 17.06
N VAL A 21 15.16 25.27 17.83
CA VAL A 21 14.79 24.52 19.02
C VAL A 21 14.29 25.53 20.04
N VAL A 22 13.03 25.41 20.44
CA VAL A 22 12.48 26.16 21.57
C VAL A 22 13.12 25.58 22.82
N GLN A 23 14.11 26.29 23.37
CA GLN A 23 14.60 26.02 24.71
C GLN A 23 13.45 26.32 25.67
N THR A 24 12.92 25.26 26.28
CA THR A 24 12.07 25.38 27.44
C THR A 24 13.00 25.50 28.64
N ASP A 25 13.16 26.71 29.14
CA ASP A 25 13.82 26.96 30.42
C ASP A 25 12.90 26.45 31.54
N GLY A 26 12.94 25.13 31.75
CA GLY A 26 12.26 24.43 32.82
C GLY A 26 13.19 24.29 34.01
N ALA A 27 12.97 25.13 35.00
CA ALA A 27 13.65 25.17 36.28
C ALA A 27 13.75 23.79 36.97
N ALA A 28 14.87 23.62 37.65
CA ALA A 28 15.16 22.54 38.57
C ALA A 28 14.00 22.26 39.56
N GLY A 29 13.68 20.99 39.78
CA GLY A 29 12.65 20.61 40.74
C GLY A 29 12.55 19.11 41.02
N ARG A 30 13.39 18.66 41.96
CA ARG A 30 13.16 17.59 42.96
C ARG A 30 12.43 16.29 42.57
N ILE A 31 13.21 15.22 42.75
CA ILE A 31 12.80 13.89 43.23
C ILE A 31 11.77 14.00 44.36
N LEU A 32 10.64 13.30 44.23
CA LEU A 32 9.91 12.65 45.33
C LEU A 32 9.00 11.55 44.78
N ALA A 33 9.15 10.35 45.34
CA ALA A 33 8.31 9.19 45.11
C ALA A 33 6.92 9.37 45.75
N ARG A 34 5.90 8.72 45.16
CA ARG A 34 4.57 8.28 45.68
C ARG A 34 3.54 8.41 44.56
N GLN A 35 2.44 7.67 44.48
CA GLN A 35 1.87 6.51 45.16
C GLN A 35 0.57 6.25 44.38
N ASP A 36 0.16 4.99 44.26
CA ASP A 36 -1.14 4.62 43.71
C ASP A 36 -2.28 5.41 44.35
N GLN A 37 -3.11 6.01 43.51
CA GLN A 37 -4.50 6.28 43.84
C GLN A 37 -5.34 6.26 42.56
N GLN A 38 -6.16 5.22 42.47
CA GLN A 38 -7.36 5.18 41.66
C GLN A 38 -8.25 6.36 42.04
N GLN A 39 -8.75 7.10 41.07
CA GLN A 39 -9.99 7.84 41.21
C GLN A 39 -10.69 7.99 39.85
N GLU A 40 -11.95 7.58 39.87
CA GLU A 40 -12.97 7.75 38.85
C GLU A 40 -13.10 9.21 38.44
N THR A 41 -13.19 9.50 37.14
CA THR A 41 -13.87 10.72 36.67
C THR A 41 -14.76 10.43 35.48
N HIS A 42 -16.06 10.46 35.76
CA HIS A 42 -17.09 11.22 35.04
C HIS A 42 -17.06 11.22 33.51
N ASN A 43 -17.88 10.33 32.95
CA ASN A 43 -18.99 10.62 32.05
C ASN A 43 -19.11 12.08 31.56
N LEU A 44 -18.55 12.37 30.38
CA LEU A 44 -18.89 13.51 29.55
C LEU A 44 -19.42 12.97 28.21
N GLN A 45 -20.75 12.82 28.14
CA GLN A 45 -21.48 12.78 26.89
C GLN A 45 -21.36 14.15 26.20
N GLU A 46 -20.29 14.37 25.44
CA GLU A 46 -20.29 15.42 24.43
C GLU A 46 -21.10 14.94 23.22
N GLY A 47 -22.32 15.47 23.16
CA GLY A 47 -23.26 15.25 22.07
C GLY A 47 -22.72 15.81 20.76
N PHE A 48 -22.28 14.92 19.87
CA PHE A 48 -22.21 15.23 18.45
C PHE A 48 -23.62 15.33 17.87
N ILE A 49 -24.12 16.56 17.74
CA ILE A 49 -25.32 16.87 16.94
C ILE A 49 -24.98 16.53 15.49
N ARG A 50 -25.49 15.39 15.01
CA ARG A 50 -25.47 15.08 13.57
C ARG A 50 -26.51 15.95 12.87
N PRO A 51 -26.16 16.70 11.81
CA PRO A 51 -27.14 17.43 11.02
C PRO A 51 -28.10 16.43 10.36
N ARG A 52 -29.40 16.53 10.68
CA ARG A 52 -30.47 15.78 10.02
C ARG A 52 -30.51 16.21 8.55
N ARG A 53 -30.16 15.30 7.65
CA ARG A 53 -30.45 15.47 6.22
C ARG A 53 -31.97 15.41 6.02
N PRO A 54 -32.56 16.32 5.22
CA PRO A 54 -33.97 16.27 4.91
C PRO A 54 -34.30 14.99 4.13
N ILE A 55 -35.32 14.27 4.60
CA ILE A 55 -35.91 13.12 3.93
C ILE A 55 -36.70 13.66 2.72
N PRO A 56 -36.37 13.28 1.48
CA PRO A 56 -37.20 13.63 0.34
C PRO A 56 -38.54 12.91 0.44
N ARG A 57 -39.63 13.69 0.48
CA ARG A 57 -41.01 13.21 0.38
C ARG A 57 -41.18 12.43 -0.93
N ALA A 58 -41.73 11.23 -0.81
CA ALA A 58 -42.19 10.42 -1.92
C ALA A 58 -43.24 11.18 -2.73
N ALA A 59 -42.85 11.62 -3.93
CA ALA A 59 -43.79 12.03 -4.97
C ALA A 59 -44.24 10.77 -5.71
N ASN A 60 -45.54 10.52 -5.62
CA ASN A 60 -46.26 9.43 -6.25
C ASN A 60 -46.24 9.64 -7.77
N GLN A 61 -45.29 9.01 -8.48
CA GLN A 61 -45.27 8.98 -9.94
C GLN A 61 -45.89 7.67 -10.42
N GLN A 62 -47.09 7.77 -10.97
CA GLN A 62 -47.72 6.71 -11.73
C GLN A 62 -46.98 6.57 -13.07
N HIS A 63 -46.15 5.53 -13.21
CA HIS A 63 -45.55 5.17 -14.49
C HIS A 63 -46.56 4.36 -15.31
N THR A 64 -47.06 4.96 -16.38
CA THR A 64 -47.70 4.25 -17.49
C THR A 64 -46.63 3.46 -18.25
N THR A 65 -46.77 2.14 -18.27
CA THR A 65 -45.91 1.24 -19.05
C THR A 65 -46.34 1.32 -20.51
N ILE A 66 -45.62 2.12 -21.30
CA ILE A 66 -45.65 2.04 -22.77
C ILE A 66 -44.51 1.11 -23.15
N GLN A 67 -44.83 -0.13 -23.53
CA GLN A 67 -43.88 -1.07 -24.12
C GLN A 67 -43.46 -0.54 -25.49
N SER A 68 -42.27 0.06 -25.58
CA SER A 68 -41.61 0.33 -26.84
C SER A 68 -40.70 -0.85 -27.22
N PRO A 69 -40.71 -1.31 -28.49
CA PRO A 69 -39.89 -2.42 -28.97
C PRO A 69 -38.49 -1.90 -29.35
N LEU A 70 -37.79 -1.27 -28.42
CA LEU A 70 -36.37 -0.95 -28.53
C LEU A 70 -35.59 -1.75 -27.50
N SER A 71 -35.84 -3.06 -27.51
CA SER A 71 -34.98 -4.04 -26.86
C SER A 71 -33.70 -4.16 -27.68
N ASN A 72 -32.56 -4.13 -26.98
CA ASN A 72 -31.28 -4.70 -27.41
C ASN A 72 -30.29 -3.80 -28.17
N VAL A 73 -30.05 -2.59 -27.68
CA VAL A 73 -28.73 -1.94 -27.94
C VAL A 73 -27.88 -1.91 -26.67
N PHE A 74 -28.49 -1.66 -25.51
CA PHE A 74 -27.76 -1.69 -24.22
C PHE A 74 -27.45 -3.11 -23.72
N GLN A 75 -28.27 -4.11 -24.08
CA GLN A 75 -27.97 -5.51 -23.76
C GLN A 75 -26.75 -6.02 -24.55
N ALA A 76 -26.62 -5.60 -25.82
CA ALA A 76 -25.47 -5.95 -26.66
C ALA A 76 -24.16 -5.33 -26.16
N LEU A 77 -24.19 -4.11 -25.63
CA LEU A 77 -23.01 -3.47 -25.03
C LEU A 77 -22.57 -4.12 -23.70
N LEU A 78 -23.52 -4.67 -22.93
CA LEU A 78 -23.21 -5.41 -21.71
C LEU A 78 -22.59 -6.78 -21.99
N GLU A 79 -23.03 -7.45 -23.06
CA GLU A 79 -22.42 -8.72 -23.50
C GLU A 79 -21.03 -8.50 -24.11
N GLU A 80 -20.81 -7.40 -24.83
CA GLU A 80 -19.50 -7.03 -25.39
C GLU A 80 -18.49 -6.59 -24.29
N GLU A 81 -18.93 -5.94 -23.21
CA GLU A 81 -18.05 -5.60 -22.07
C GLU A 81 -17.64 -6.83 -21.23
N VAL A 82 -18.45 -7.90 -21.21
CA VAL A 82 -18.10 -9.17 -20.53
C VAL A 82 -17.04 -9.92 -21.33
N GLU A 83 -17.15 -9.97 -22.66
CA GLU A 83 -16.18 -10.64 -23.53
C GLU A 83 -14.82 -9.90 -23.56
N ILE A 84 -14.81 -8.57 -23.47
CA ILE A 84 -13.57 -7.76 -23.35
C ILE A 84 -12.89 -7.93 -21.97
N ARG A 85 -13.63 -8.27 -20.91
CA ARG A 85 -13.05 -8.52 -19.58
C ARG A 85 -12.42 -9.90 -19.44
N GLU A 86 -12.98 -10.93 -20.07
CA GLU A 86 -12.34 -12.26 -20.11
C GLU A 86 -11.08 -12.27 -20.97
N ALA A 87 -11.02 -11.48 -22.05
CA ALA A 87 -9.80 -11.33 -22.85
C ALA A 87 -8.69 -10.47 -22.21
N ARG A 88 -8.97 -9.76 -21.10
CA ARG A 88 -8.00 -8.91 -20.37
C ARG A 88 -7.44 -9.52 -19.09
N ALA A 89 -7.90 -10.70 -18.67
CA ALA A 89 -7.41 -11.37 -17.47
C ALA A 89 -5.98 -11.95 -17.65
N GLU A 90 -5.50 -12.16 -18.88
CA GLU A 90 -4.16 -12.74 -19.11
C GLU A 90 -3.00 -11.72 -19.14
N ASP A 91 -3.27 -10.41 -19.22
CA ASP A 91 -2.23 -9.39 -19.40
C ASP A 91 -2.03 -8.43 -18.22
N SER A 92 -2.59 -8.77 -17.05
CA SER A 92 -2.25 -8.11 -15.78
C SER A 92 -0.89 -8.59 -15.26
N ARG A 93 0.14 -8.56 -16.10
CA ARG A 93 1.51 -8.68 -15.63
C ARG A 93 1.81 -7.41 -14.83
N PRO A 94 2.11 -7.51 -13.52
CA PRO A 94 2.47 -6.34 -12.74
C PRO A 94 3.62 -5.64 -13.45
N SER A 95 3.52 -4.32 -13.58
CA SER A 95 4.53 -3.52 -14.25
C SER A 95 5.86 -3.83 -13.57
N PRO A 96 6.96 -4.03 -14.31
CA PRO A 96 8.27 -4.36 -13.73
C PRO A 96 8.81 -3.28 -12.75
N MET A 97 8.07 -2.19 -12.55
CA MET A 97 8.33 -1.08 -11.63
C MET A 97 7.58 -1.19 -10.29
N ASP A 98 6.61 -2.09 -10.13
CA ASP A 98 5.69 -2.07 -8.97
C ASP A 98 6.32 -2.59 -7.66
N ASN A 99 7.50 -3.21 -7.73
CA ASN A 99 8.20 -3.78 -6.57
C ASN A 99 9.52 -3.06 -6.27
N ILE A 100 9.63 -1.78 -6.60
CA ILE A 100 10.77 -0.96 -6.17
C ILE A 100 10.48 -0.47 -4.74
N ILE A 101 11.11 -1.13 -3.77
CA ILE A 101 11.12 -0.63 -2.39
C ILE A 101 12.03 0.59 -2.37
N THR A 102 11.42 1.78 -2.25
CA THR A 102 12.16 3.02 -2.04
C THR A 102 12.25 3.27 -0.54
N TRP A 103 13.45 3.12 0.03
CA TRP A 103 13.68 3.50 1.42
C TRP A 103 14.30 4.90 1.46
N ASN A 104 13.75 5.76 2.30
CA ASN A 104 14.40 7.01 2.68
C ASN A 104 15.74 6.75 3.38
N ILE A 105 16.84 6.95 2.64
CA ILE A 105 18.23 6.80 3.09
C ILE A 105 18.70 7.91 4.05
N ARG A 106 17.88 8.91 4.38
CA ARG A 106 18.28 9.93 5.36
C ARG A 106 18.56 9.28 6.71
N GLY A 107 19.73 9.55 7.28
CA GLY A 107 20.17 8.93 8.53
C GLY A 107 20.70 7.51 8.39
N LEU A 108 21.05 7.03 7.18
CA LEU A 108 21.72 5.73 6.99
C LEU A 108 23.08 5.64 7.71
N ASN A 109 23.67 6.78 8.09
CA ASN A 109 24.88 6.84 8.89
C ASN A 109 24.64 6.56 10.39
N SER A 110 23.39 6.51 10.88
CA SER A 110 23.15 6.14 12.28
C SER A 110 23.27 4.62 12.44
N PRO A 111 24.05 4.13 13.42
CA PRO A 111 24.29 2.71 13.61
C PRO A 111 22.98 1.95 13.90
N ASN A 112 22.07 2.52 14.70
CA ASN A 112 20.78 1.91 14.99
C ASN A 112 19.95 1.66 13.72
N LYS A 113 19.97 2.61 12.76
CA LYS A 113 19.24 2.45 11.51
C LYS A 113 19.91 1.41 10.60
N GLN A 114 21.24 1.29 10.66
CA GLN A 114 21.96 0.21 9.96
C GLN A 114 21.61 -1.15 10.55
N GLU A 115 21.50 -1.28 11.88
CA GLU A 115 21.05 -2.51 12.54
C GLU A 115 19.61 -2.85 12.17
N ASP A 116 18.69 -1.88 12.15
CA ASP A 116 17.30 -2.11 11.73
C ASP A 116 17.21 -2.57 10.28
N ILE A 117 17.95 -1.93 9.37
CA ILE A 117 18.02 -2.34 7.96
C ILE A 117 18.65 -3.72 7.85
N THR A 118 19.70 -4.00 8.61
CA THR A 118 20.37 -5.29 8.60
C THR A 118 19.46 -6.39 9.15
N GLY A 119 18.73 -6.13 10.23
CA GLY A 119 17.72 -6.98 10.83
C GLY A 119 16.55 -7.22 9.87
N PHE A 120 16.05 -6.18 9.22
CA PHE A 120 15.04 -6.28 8.18
C PHE A 120 15.53 -7.15 7.00
N LEU A 121 16.72 -6.88 6.47
CA LEU A 121 17.31 -7.68 5.37
C LEU A 121 17.57 -9.13 5.79
N ASN A 122 18.02 -9.36 7.03
CA ASN A 122 18.20 -10.70 7.60
C ASN A 122 16.88 -11.44 7.74
N LYS A 123 15.84 -10.77 8.25
CA LYS A 123 14.51 -11.32 8.47
C LYS A 123 13.80 -11.61 7.15
N GLN A 124 14.01 -10.75 6.14
CA GLN A 124 13.33 -10.86 4.87
C GLN A 124 14.02 -11.81 3.89
N ASN A 125 15.36 -11.95 3.87
CA ASN A 125 16.00 -12.66 2.76
C ASN A 125 17.45 -13.13 2.98
N VAL A 126 17.59 -14.41 3.36
CA VAL A 126 18.83 -15.18 3.16
C VAL A 126 19.18 -15.25 1.66
N ALA A 127 18.18 -15.43 0.79
CA ALA A 127 18.36 -15.55 -0.66
C ALA A 127 18.89 -14.27 -1.34
N PHE A 128 18.48 -13.07 -0.89
CA PHE A 128 19.00 -11.81 -1.44
C PHE A 128 20.50 -11.68 -1.16
N LYS A 129 20.91 -11.93 0.09
CA LYS A 129 22.31 -11.86 0.49
C LYS A 129 23.16 -12.86 -0.27
N GLU A 130 22.67 -14.08 -0.44
CA GLU A 130 23.36 -15.10 -1.24
C GLU A 130 23.54 -14.70 -2.70
N ILE A 131 22.51 -14.12 -3.34
CA ILE A 131 22.61 -13.63 -4.73
C ILE A 131 23.66 -12.53 -4.84
N ILE A 132 23.62 -11.52 -3.95
CA ILE A 132 24.60 -10.42 -3.95
C ILE A 132 26.00 -10.96 -3.69
N HIS A 133 26.16 -11.78 -2.65
CA HIS A 133 27.46 -12.34 -2.27
C HIS A 133 28.09 -13.16 -3.39
N ARG A 134 27.30 -14.03 -4.04
CA ARG A 134 27.74 -14.84 -5.17
C ARG A 134 28.25 -14.00 -6.34
N HIS A 135 27.58 -12.89 -6.66
CA HIS A 135 27.97 -12.04 -7.78
C HIS A 135 29.10 -11.07 -7.43
N CYS A 136 29.25 -10.67 -6.17
CA CYS A 136 30.38 -9.86 -5.70
C CYS A 136 31.69 -10.67 -5.59
N GLN A 137 31.62 -12.00 -5.44
CA GLN A 137 32.81 -12.86 -5.37
C GLN A 137 33.44 -13.14 -6.74
N THR A 138 32.72 -12.89 -7.83
CA THR A 138 33.26 -13.08 -9.18
C THR A 138 34.38 -12.08 -9.43
N GLN A 139 35.61 -12.55 -9.66
CA GLN A 139 36.70 -11.65 -10.05
C GLN A 139 36.42 -11.07 -11.43
N MET A 140 36.34 -9.74 -11.50
CA MET A 140 36.09 -9.00 -12.73
C MET A 140 37.33 -8.18 -13.09
N GLN A 141 37.79 -8.31 -14.33
CA GLN A 141 38.90 -7.50 -14.84
C GLN A 141 38.37 -6.16 -15.36
N GLY A 142 39.08 -5.08 -15.07
CA GLY A 142 38.72 -3.74 -15.51
C GLY A 142 38.84 -2.70 -14.40
N SER A 143 38.46 -1.46 -14.71
CA SER A 143 38.39 -0.39 -13.72
C SER A 143 37.35 -0.70 -12.65
N GLN A 144 37.52 -0.15 -11.44
CA GLN A 144 36.59 -0.36 -10.33
C GLN A 144 35.13 -0.04 -10.71
N MET A 145 34.92 1.02 -11.49
CA MET A 145 33.58 1.40 -11.96
C MET A 145 32.96 0.34 -12.89
N MET A 146 33.76 -0.25 -13.78
CA MET A 146 33.30 -1.33 -14.66
C MET A 146 32.89 -2.57 -13.85
N GLN A 147 33.69 -2.92 -12.83
CA GLN A 147 33.37 -4.04 -11.93
C GLN A 147 32.02 -3.82 -11.23
N VAL A 148 31.78 -2.61 -10.70
CA VAL A 148 30.49 -2.25 -10.07
C VAL A 148 29.33 -2.35 -11.06
N TYR A 149 29.50 -1.83 -12.28
CA TYR A 149 28.48 -1.92 -13.32
C TYR A 149 28.12 -3.37 -13.65
N GLU A 150 29.11 -4.23 -13.84
CA GLU A 150 28.88 -5.62 -14.17
C GLU A 150 28.23 -6.41 -13.02
N ILE A 151 28.59 -6.11 -11.76
CA ILE A 151 27.87 -6.66 -10.60
C ILE A 151 26.39 -6.31 -10.67
N PHE A 152 26.04 -5.04 -10.88
CA PHE A 152 24.63 -4.62 -10.98
C PHE A 152 23.90 -5.29 -12.13
N LYS A 153 24.56 -5.41 -13.29
CA LYS A 153 24.01 -6.07 -14.48
C LYS A 153 23.71 -7.55 -14.20
N ASN A 154 24.65 -8.26 -13.56
CA ASN A 154 24.53 -9.69 -13.25
C ASN A 154 23.51 -9.97 -12.14
N VAL A 155 23.42 -9.09 -11.15
CA VAL A 155 22.47 -9.21 -10.03
C VAL A 155 21.02 -8.94 -10.47
N ARG A 156 20.80 -8.11 -11.48
CA ARG A 156 19.45 -7.66 -11.90
C ARG A 156 18.50 -8.81 -12.25
N GLY A 157 18.97 -9.81 -13.01
CA GLY A 157 18.16 -10.95 -13.43
C GLY A 157 17.71 -11.83 -12.25
N PRO A 158 18.65 -12.35 -11.45
CA PRO A 158 18.35 -13.11 -10.23
C PRO A 158 17.46 -12.36 -9.24
N LEU A 159 17.67 -11.06 -9.04
CA LEU A 159 16.79 -10.26 -8.18
C LEU A 159 15.37 -10.15 -8.73
N ARG A 160 15.20 -9.98 -10.05
CA ARG A 160 13.87 -10.02 -10.67
C ARG A 160 13.20 -11.36 -10.48
N LYS A 161 13.95 -12.45 -10.61
CA LYS A 161 13.43 -13.81 -10.37
C LYS A 161 13.02 -13.98 -8.90
N LEU A 162 13.89 -13.64 -7.95
CA LEU A 162 13.59 -13.71 -6.52
C LEU A 162 12.34 -12.89 -6.17
N ASN A 163 12.22 -11.70 -6.76
CA ASN A 163 11.06 -10.85 -6.59
C ASN A 163 9.79 -11.48 -7.20
N ARG A 164 9.87 -12.07 -8.39
CA ARG A 164 8.74 -12.80 -8.96
C ARG A 164 8.34 -13.98 -8.08
N ASP A 165 9.29 -14.82 -7.70
CA ASP A 165 9.01 -16.06 -6.97
C ASP A 165 8.45 -15.79 -5.56
N LYS A 166 8.90 -14.73 -4.87
CA LYS A 166 8.40 -14.42 -3.51
C LYS A 166 7.14 -13.57 -3.47
N PHE A 167 6.93 -12.71 -4.46
CA PHE A 167 5.82 -11.76 -4.44
C PHE A 167 4.70 -12.12 -5.43
N ALA A 168 4.91 -13.09 -6.34
CA ALA A 168 3.80 -13.68 -7.08
C ALA A 168 2.79 -14.35 -6.13
N ASP A 169 3.31 -15.05 -5.11
CA ASP A 169 2.49 -15.71 -4.09
C ASP A 169 1.64 -14.72 -3.29
N ALA A 170 2.06 -13.47 -3.12
CA ALA A 170 1.28 -12.49 -2.36
C ALA A 170 -0.05 -12.16 -3.06
N HIS A 171 0.01 -11.90 -4.38
CA HIS A 171 -1.21 -11.67 -5.17
C HIS A 171 -2.06 -12.92 -5.29
N GLU A 172 -1.45 -14.09 -5.43
CA GLU A 172 -2.17 -15.36 -5.46
C GLU A 172 -2.87 -15.63 -4.12
N GLN A 173 -2.19 -15.42 -3.00
CA GLN A 173 -2.74 -15.56 -1.65
C GLN A 173 -3.89 -14.58 -1.40
N GLN A 174 -3.76 -13.33 -1.83
CA GLN A 174 -4.83 -12.35 -1.78
C GLN A 174 -6.04 -12.79 -2.62
N GLY A 175 -5.80 -13.31 -3.83
CA GLY A 175 -6.85 -13.85 -4.70
C GLY A 175 -7.55 -15.07 -4.12
N ILE A 176 -6.81 -15.99 -3.48
CA ILE A 176 -7.37 -17.14 -2.76
C ILE A 176 -8.21 -16.66 -1.57
N ALA A 177 -7.71 -15.71 -0.78
CA ALA A 177 -8.44 -15.15 0.36
C ALA A 177 -9.73 -14.44 -0.07
N SER A 178 -9.71 -13.68 -1.18
CA SER A 178 -10.89 -13.02 -1.75
C SER A 178 -11.95 -14.03 -2.18
N ARG A 179 -11.58 -15.03 -3.00
CA ARG A 179 -12.52 -16.07 -3.47
C ARG A 179 -13.14 -16.86 -2.32
N LYS A 180 -12.35 -17.16 -1.28
CA LYS A 180 -12.86 -17.84 -0.09
C LYS A 180 -13.88 -16.97 0.66
N LEU A 181 -13.62 -15.68 0.78
CA LEU A 181 -14.54 -14.74 1.43
C LEU A 181 -15.84 -14.61 0.64
N GLU A 182 -15.76 -14.48 -0.70
CA GLU A 182 -16.92 -14.42 -1.60
C GLU A 182 -17.81 -15.66 -1.49
N LEU A 183 -17.21 -16.86 -1.50
CA LEU A 183 -17.95 -18.12 -1.34
C LEU A 183 -18.74 -18.17 -0.01
N ILE A 184 -18.12 -17.74 1.10
CA ILE A 184 -18.78 -17.73 2.41
C ILE A 184 -19.91 -16.68 2.43
N GLN A 185 -19.70 -15.52 1.81
CA GLN A 185 -20.72 -14.49 1.71
C GLN A 185 -21.92 -14.97 0.88
N GLU A 186 -21.69 -15.71 -0.21
CA GLU A 186 -22.75 -16.33 -1.01
C GLU A 186 -23.54 -17.36 -0.19
N GLN A 187 -22.86 -18.20 0.60
CA GLN A 187 -23.52 -19.16 1.49
C GLN A 187 -24.36 -18.47 2.58
N LEU A 188 -23.85 -17.38 3.16
CA LEU A 188 -24.57 -16.57 4.16
C LEU A 188 -25.82 -15.90 3.59
N GLN A 189 -25.83 -15.53 2.31
CA GLN A 189 -27.03 -14.98 1.66
C GLN A 189 -28.17 -15.99 1.63
N HIS A 190 -27.86 -17.28 1.45
CA HIS A 190 -28.84 -18.36 1.46
C HIS A 190 -29.29 -18.73 2.89
N ASN A 191 -28.36 -18.70 3.86
CA ASN A 191 -28.61 -19.09 5.25
C ASN A 191 -28.13 -18.02 6.26
N PRO A 192 -28.87 -16.90 6.44
CA PRO A 192 -28.39 -15.76 7.22
C PRO A 192 -28.34 -15.99 8.75
N ARG A 193 -28.87 -17.11 9.24
CA ARG A 193 -28.90 -17.44 10.68
C ARG A 193 -27.85 -18.48 11.09
N ASP A 194 -27.06 -18.97 10.15
CA ASP A 194 -25.99 -19.93 10.43
C ASP A 194 -24.84 -19.23 11.18
N ARG A 195 -24.61 -19.63 12.43
CA ARG A 195 -23.58 -19.03 13.29
C ARG A 195 -22.17 -19.42 12.87
N ASP A 196 -22.00 -20.61 12.30
CA ASP A 196 -20.68 -21.12 11.94
C ASP A 196 -20.18 -20.40 10.68
N LEU A 197 -21.05 -20.18 9.70
CA LEU A 197 -20.72 -19.37 8.51
C LEU A 197 -20.38 -17.92 8.88
N MET A 198 -21.08 -17.32 9.85
CA MET A 198 -20.74 -15.96 10.33
C MET A 198 -19.35 -15.91 11.00
N ALA A 199 -18.99 -16.94 11.78
CA ALA A 199 -17.66 -17.02 12.39
C ALA A 199 -16.56 -17.19 11.32
N GLN A 200 -16.80 -18.05 10.32
CA GLN A 200 -15.88 -18.25 9.19
C GLN A 200 -15.71 -17.00 8.34
N GLU A 201 -16.78 -16.23 8.10
CA GLU A 201 -16.71 -14.95 7.37
C GLU A 201 -15.78 -13.97 8.08
N LYS A 202 -15.94 -13.83 9.40
CA LYS A 202 -15.10 -12.95 10.22
C LYS A 202 -13.62 -13.36 10.15
N GLU A 203 -13.33 -14.65 10.23
CA GLU A 203 -11.97 -15.17 10.11
C GLU A 203 -11.39 -14.94 8.70
N CYS A 204 -12.15 -15.25 7.66
CA CYS A 204 -11.70 -15.06 6.27
C CYS A 204 -11.46 -13.58 5.95
N ARG A 205 -12.31 -12.69 6.45
CA ARG A 205 -12.11 -11.24 6.34
C ARG A 205 -10.83 -10.79 7.03
N ALA A 206 -10.55 -11.28 8.25
CA ALA A 206 -9.31 -10.98 8.95
C ALA A 206 -8.07 -11.51 8.19
N ASN A 207 -8.17 -12.69 7.57
CA ASN A 207 -7.10 -13.24 6.76
C ASN A 207 -6.86 -12.42 5.48
N TYR A 208 -7.92 -12.02 4.78
CA TYR A 208 -7.85 -11.16 3.61
C TYR A 208 -7.15 -9.83 3.93
N MET A 209 -7.52 -9.19 5.06
CA MET A 209 -6.89 -7.95 5.50
C MET A 209 -5.38 -8.13 5.77
N ARG A 210 -4.98 -9.25 6.40
CA ARG A 210 -3.55 -9.54 6.63
C ARG A 210 -2.76 -9.73 5.34
N THR A 211 -3.37 -10.30 4.30
CA THR A 211 -2.71 -10.50 3.00
C THR A 211 -2.71 -9.26 2.11
N ALA A 212 -3.53 -8.25 2.45
CA ALA A 212 -3.66 -7.01 1.68
C ALA A 212 -2.76 -5.87 2.22
N GLU A 213 -2.18 -6.02 3.41
CA GLU A 213 -1.20 -5.11 4.03
C GLU A 213 0.23 -5.41 3.55
#